data_AF-A0A067CJ33-F1
#
_entry.id   AF-A0A067CJ33-F1
#
_cell.length_a   1.000
_cell.length_b   1.000
_cell.length_c   1.000
_cell.angle_alpha   90.00
_cell.angle_beta   90.00
_cell.angle_gamma   90.00
#
_symmetry.space_group_name_H-M   'P 1'
#
loop_
_entity.id
_entity.type
_entity.pdbx_description
1 polymer ?
#
loop_
_entity_poly.entity_id
_entity_poly.type
_entity_poly.pdbx_seq_one_letter_code
_entity_poly.pdbx_strand_id
1 'polypeptide(L)'
;MAGRLRMMFLGPPGVGKGTYATRIAPKLSIPTISTGDLVRAEIKRDSALGKQIKDYSSQGKLVPDEIILTMVRQRLQEKDAQKGYILDGFPRNVSQAIEFDKIATLDSVVNFELPEWVLIEKLSGRRVCDSCGTGYNVADINSGEYVMPPLLPKAECTCDKCGSNKIVQRADDTLEVVKHRLQVYTDETEPLIQYYTDKGILKSFHVKKGLADLPRINAMLGIPEESKFQATIESANAALTALGLTLTFGDYIFASDSHSSSIDDRIADLHAAFRDETVDDIILTVIGGCNANQLLSALDDDLVRSHPKVFCGYSYITALHNAFLAKANLVTFSGPHYSTFGMTHGLDFTIQEFVRVLLSTPPGIEVAYAPSPTWRNDLWFLDPTPKCEFENTAGFEIVRNGVGSGTILGGNLNLLRGTPYFPSQFTDVVLFLECTGANDYATFDQLVQALLHMPGFAATLRGIVVGRFELDSKMGATALETIFRIKCELPPTLPIVYGVDFGHTTPHTLIPIGGPVRLTRAAMCRTLAWCGTTIW
;
A
#
# COMPACT_ATOMS: atom_id res chain seq x y z
N MET A 1 3.71 14.26 14.95
CA MET A 1 5.14 14.49 15.29
C MET A 1 5.58 13.44 16.30
N ALA A 2 6.43 12.48 15.92
CA ALA A 2 6.99 11.53 16.87
C ALA A 2 8.03 12.27 17.74
N GLY A 3 7.81 12.31 19.06
CA GLY A 3 8.81 12.82 20.00
C GLY A 3 10.12 12.05 19.90
N ARG A 4 11.24 12.68 20.26
CA ARG A 4 12.55 12.02 20.32
C ARG A 4 12.47 10.83 21.27
N LEU A 5 12.54 9.60 20.75
CA LEU A 5 12.45 8.35 21.52
C LEU A 5 13.84 7.79 21.82
N ARG A 6 14.23 7.78 23.09
CA ARG A 6 15.48 7.20 23.61
C ARG A 6 15.15 5.94 24.39
N MET A 7 15.44 4.80 23.79
CA MET A 7 15.02 3.50 24.28
C MET A 7 16.20 2.60 24.61
N MET A 8 15.94 1.62 25.47
CA MET A 8 16.89 0.55 25.80
C MET A 8 16.20 -0.80 25.78
N PHE A 9 16.82 -1.79 25.15
CA PHE A 9 16.33 -3.16 25.12
C PHE A 9 17.13 -4.02 26.10
N LEU A 10 16.44 -4.56 27.10
CA LEU A 10 16.93 -5.50 28.10
C LEU A 10 16.36 -6.90 27.85
N GLY A 11 16.97 -7.90 28.48
CA GLY A 11 16.54 -9.30 28.38
C GLY A 11 17.70 -10.25 28.12
N PRO A 12 17.49 -11.57 28.30
CA PRO A 12 18.55 -12.56 28.21
C PRO A 12 19.16 -12.68 26.80
N PRO A 13 20.37 -13.25 26.67
CA PRO A 13 20.94 -13.59 25.37
C PRO A 13 19.99 -14.56 24.63
N GLY A 14 19.81 -14.35 23.31
CA GLY A 14 18.92 -15.20 22.50
C GLY A 14 17.46 -14.75 22.43
N VAL A 15 17.03 -13.81 23.27
CA VAL A 15 15.63 -13.37 23.33
C VAL A 15 15.12 -12.68 22.06
N GLY A 16 16.02 -12.00 21.33
CA GLY A 16 15.70 -11.35 20.05
C GLY A 16 15.85 -9.82 20.03
N LYS A 17 16.44 -9.20 21.06
CA LYS A 17 16.65 -7.73 21.16
C LYS A 17 17.10 -7.08 19.85
N GLY A 18 18.26 -7.48 19.32
CA GLY A 18 18.79 -6.96 18.06
C GLY A 18 17.87 -7.18 16.85
N THR A 19 17.12 -8.28 16.84
CA THR A 19 16.12 -8.56 15.79
C THR A 19 14.99 -7.52 15.83
N TYR A 20 14.45 -7.21 17.01
CA TYR A 20 13.44 -6.16 17.16
C TYR A 20 14.03 -4.77 16.92
N ALA A 21 15.22 -4.47 17.46
CA ALA A 21 15.86 -3.17 17.31
C ALA A 21 16.08 -2.81 15.85
N THR A 22 16.59 -3.75 15.04
CA THR A 22 16.79 -3.57 13.60
C THR A 22 15.50 -3.38 12.78
N ARG A 23 14.33 -3.72 13.33
CA ARG A 23 13.02 -3.57 12.67
C ARG A 23 12.22 -2.37 13.16
N ILE A 24 12.47 -1.95 14.39
CA ILE A 24 11.82 -0.79 15.02
C ILE A 24 12.59 0.51 14.70
N ALA A 25 13.92 0.48 14.76
CA ALA A 25 14.75 1.67 14.58
C ALA A 25 14.50 2.39 13.23
N PRO A 26 14.38 1.69 12.08
CA PRO A 26 14.05 2.35 10.80
C PRO A 26 12.70 3.07 10.81
N LYS A 27 11.67 2.48 11.44
CA LYS A 27 10.32 3.06 11.54
C LYS A 27 10.30 4.38 12.31
N LEU A 28 11.24 4.56 13.22
CA LEU A 28 11.41 5.76 14.03
C LEU A 28 12.47 6.71 13.49
N SER A 29 13.17 6.35 12.40
CA SER A 29 14.32 7.12 11.87
C SER A 29 15.40 7.43 12.93
N ILE A 30 15.67 6.45 13.80
CA ILE A 30 16.70 6.53 14.86
C ILE A 30 17.72 5.39 14.69
N PRO A 31 18.98 5.55 15.15
CA PRO A 31 19.96 4.48 15.13
C PRO A 31 19.73 3.43 16.23
N THR A 32 20.15 2.20 15.94
CA THR A 32 20.47 1.21 16.97
C THR A 32 21.94 1.36 17.38
N ILE A 33 22.19 1.50 18.67
CA ILE A 33 23.54 1.62 19.25
C ILE A 33 23.81 0.35 20.06
N SER A 34 24.70 -0.49 19.54
CA SER A 34 25.12 -1.74 20.17
C SER A 34 26.59 -1.64 20.56
N THR A 35 26.90 -1.88 21.84
CA THR A 35 28.30 -1.87 22.31
C THR A 35 29.13 -2.94 21.64
N GLY A 36 28.54 -4.08 21.29
CA GLY A 36 29.22 -5.12 20.53
C GLY A 36 29.60 -4.66 19.12
N ASP A 37 28.72 -3.90 18.44
CA ASP A 37 29.03 -3.34 17.12
C ASP A 37 30.05 -2.21 17.20
N LEU A 38 29.94 -1.34 18.21
CA LEU A 38 30.92 -0.28 18.47
C LEU A 38 32.32 -0.85 18.70
N VAL A 39 32.46 -1.87 19.56
CA VAL A 39 33.72 -2.57 19.81
C VAL A 39 34.29 -3.19 18.52
N ARG A 40 33.47 -3.91 17.75
CA ARG A 40 33.91 -4.51 16.48
C ARG A 40 34.35 -3.47 15.46
N ALA A 41 33.61 -2.37 15.33
CA ALA A 41 33.93 -1.27 14.43
C ALA A 41 35.25 -0.61 14.82
N GLU A 42 35.50 -0.39 16.12
CA GLU A 42 36.71 0.23 16.62
C GLU A 42 37.96 -0.66 16.42
N ILE A 43 37.85 -1.96 16.68
CA ILE A 43 38.92 -2.94 16.36
C ILE A 43 39.25 -2.91 14.87
N LYS A 44 38.22 -2.85 14.00
CA LYS A 44 38.39 -2.83 12.54
C LYS A 44 39.06 -1.55 12.03
N ARG A 45 38.92 -0.42 12.75
CA ARG A 45 39.55 0.87 12.43
C ARG A 45 41.06 0.92 12.73
N ASP A 46 41.61 -0.09 13.42
CA ASP A 46 43.01 -0.15 13.85
C ASP A 46 43.50 1.07 14.66
N SER A 47 42.58 1.71 15.40
CA SER A 47 42.91 2.84 16.27
C SER A 47 43.72 2.41 17.50
N ALA A 48 44.33 3.36 18.21
CA ALA A 48 45.02 3.06 19.48
C ALA A 48 44.07 2.39 20.49
N LEU A 49 42.82 2.87 20.57
CA LEU A 49 41.77 2.27 21.40
C LEU A 49 41.37 0.88 20.88
N GLY A 50 41.24 0.71 19.57
CA GLY A 50 40.93 -0.57 18.92
C GLY A 50 41.98 -1.64 19.22
N LYS A 51 43.27 -1.29 19.26
CA LYS A 51 44.38 -2.19 19.64
C LYS A 51 44.27 -2.61 21.11
N GLN A 52 44.03 -1.65 22.01
CA GLN A 52 43.83 -1.95 23.43
C GLN A 52 42.61 -2.86 23.66
N ILE A 53 41.49 -2.62 22.96
CA ILE A 53 40.29 -3.46 23.01
C ILE A 53 40.57 -4.86 22.48
N LYS A 54 41.33 -4.97 21.38
CA LYS A 54 41.74 -6.26 20.79
C LYS A 54 42.62 -7.06 21.75
N ASP A 55 43.48 -6.40 22.53
CA ASP A 55 44.32 -7.06 23.54
C ASP A 55 43.47 -7.65 24.68
N TYR A 56 42.47 -6.91 25.18
CA TYR A 56 41.52 -7.46 26.15
C TYR A 56 40.77 -8.67 25.57
N SER A 57 40.21 -8.52 24.36
CA SER A 57 39.42 -9.58 23.72
C SER A 57 40.24 -10.84 23.41
N SER A 58 41.50 -10.70 22.98
CA SER A 58 42.37 -11.85 22.67
C SER A 58 42.82 -12.62 23.92
N GLN A 59 42.85 -11.95 25.08
CA GLN A 59 43.13 -12.55 26.38
C GLN A 59 41.88 -13.11 27.07
N GLY A 60 40.71 -13.05 26.42
CA GLY A 60 39.42 -13.45 27.02
C GLY A 60 38.95 -12.53 28.15
N LYS A 61 39.53 -11.33 28.28
CA LYS A 61 39.15 -10.34 29.30
C LYS A 61 38.04 -9.44 28.76
N LEU A 62 37.13 -9.05 29.64
CA LEU A 62 36.11 -8.06 29.33
C LEU A 62 36.75 -6.67 29.16
N VAL A 63 36.24 -5.91 28.20
CA VAL A 63 36.64 -4.51 28.01
C VAL A 63 36.17 -3.70 29.23
N PRO A 64 37.04 -2.92 29.89
CA PRO A 64 36.66 -2.12 31.06
C PRO A 64 35.46 -1.19 30.81
N ASP A 65 34.61 -1.04 31.83
CA ASP A 65 33.37 -0.26 31.76
C ASP A 65 33.61 1.21 31.34
N GLU A 66 34.71 1.82 31.81
CA GLU A 66 35.10 3.20 31.45
C GLU A 66 35.33 3.38 29.95
N ILE A 67 35.93 2.38 29.30
CA ILE A 67 36.17 2.40 27.85
C ILE A 67 34.81 2.32 27.13
N ILE A 68 33.95 1.39 27.55
CA ILE A 68 32.62 1.22 26.95
C ILE A 68 31.76 2.49 27.12
N LEU A 69 31.74 3.07 28.30
CA LEU A 69 31.03 4.33 28.59
C LEU A 69 31.54 5.48 27.70
N THR A 70 32.85 5.55 27.47
CA THR A 70 33.43 6.57 26.59
C THR A 70 32.98 6.38 25.14
N MET A 71 32.97 5.15 24.63
CA MET A 71 32.50 4.84 23.28
C MET A 71 31.02 5.14 23.10
N VAL A 72 30.18 4.77 24.08
CA VAL A 72 28.75 5.07 24.06
C VAL A 72 28.51 6.57 24.09
N ARG A 73 29.20 7.31 24.98
CA ARG A 73 29.10 8.77 25.07
C ARG A 73 29.41 9.45 23.73
N GLN A 74 30.49 9.05 23.07
CA GLN A 74 30.85 9.59 21.74
C GLN A 74 29.78 9.28 20.69
N ARG A 75 29.27 8.05 20.66
CA ARG A 75 28.24 7.64 19.69
C ARG A 75 26.93 8.42 19.85
N LEU A 76 26.56 8.76 21.09
CA LEU A 76 25.37 9.55 21.40
C LEU A 76 25.47 11.01 20.95
N GLN A 77 26.68 11.54 20.76
CA GLN A 77 26.90 12.92 20.29
C GLN A 77 26.75 13.07 18.77
N GLU A 78 26.64 11.96 18.02
CA GLU A 78 26.46 12.00 16.56
C GLU A 78 25.06 12.51 16.18
N LYS A 79 24.96 13.19 15.02
CA LYS A 79 23.75 13.90 14.58
C LYS A 79 22.51 13.01 14.46
N ASP A 80 22.68 11.74 14.12
CA ASP A 80 21.58 10.78 13.98
C ASP A 80 21.01 10.36 15.35
N ALA A 81 21.87 10.11 16.34
CA ALA A 81 21.49 9.75 17.71
C ALA A 81 20.79 10.89 18.46
N GLN A 82 20.98 12.14 18.04
CA GLN A 82 20.26 13.29 18.58
C GLN A 82 18.74 13.26 18.30
N LYS A 83 18.30 12.49 17.30
CA LYS A 83 16.87 12.27 17.01
C LYS A 83 16.20 11.26 17.95
N GLY A 84 17.00 10.51 18.72
CA GLY A 84 16.61 9.35 19.50
C GLY A 84 17.54 8.18 19.20
N TYR A 85 17.39 7.06 19.89
CA TYR A 85 18.22 5.86 19.70
C TYR A 85 17.61 4.65 20.39
N ILE A 86 18.05 3.44 19.98
CA ILE A 86 17.80 2.19 20.71
C ILE A 86 19.14 1.65 21.20
N LEU A 87 19.34 1.55 22.51
CA LEU A 87 20.48 0.85 23.10
C LEU A 87 20.22 -0.66 23.13
N ASP A 88 21.14 -1.44 22.56
CA ASP A 88 21.12 -2.91 22.60
C ASP A 88 22.43 -3.44 23.21
N GLY A 89 22.32 -4.20 24.30
CA GLY A 89 23.48 -4.83 24.96
C GLY A 89 24.32 -3.89 25.83
N PHE A 90 23.78 -2.74 26.22
CA PHE A 90 24.33 -1.82 27.22
C PHE A 90 23.21 -1.07 27.95
N PRO A 91 23.35 -0.82 29.27
CA PRO A 91 24.34 -1.34 30.20
C PRO A 91 24.18 -2.85 30.43
N ARG A 92 25.22 -3.49 30.98
CA ARG A 92 25.26 -4.92 31.33
C ARG A 92 25.20 -5.19 32.83
N ASN A 93 25.37 -4.15 33.64
CA ASN A 93 25.26 -4.23 35.09
C ASN A 93 24.79 -2.87 35.65
N VAL A 94 24.39 -2.85 36.92
CA VAL A 94 23.85 -1.65 37.59
C VAL A 94 24.87 -0.52 37.66
N SER A 95 26.16 -0.82 37.82
CA SER A 95 27.23 0.20 37.85
C SER A 95 27.28 1.00 36.55
N GLN A 96 27.26 0.30 35.40
CA GLN A 96 27.19 0.94 34.09
C GLN A 96 25.91 1.76 33.91
N ALA A 97 24.77 1.32 34.45
CA ALA A 97 23.52 2.07 34.38
C ALA A 97 23.59 3.40 35.16
N ILE A 98 24.15 3.36 36.37
CA ILE A 98 24.37 4.55 37.20
C ILE A 98 25.26 5.56 36.48
N GLU A 99 26.36 5.11 35.85
CA GLU A 99 27.23 6.00 35.08
C GLU A 99 26.57 6.51 33.79
N PHE A 100 25.76 5.67 33.13
CA PHE A 100 25.02 6.05 31.94
C PHE A 100 23.99 7.16 32.22
N ASP A 101 23.30 7.09 33.35
CA ASP A 101 22.32 8.10 33.76
C ASP A 101 22.93 9.49 33.99
N LYS A 102 24.25 9.57 34.21
CA LYS A 102 24.96 10.86 34.31
C LYS A 102 25.19 11.51 32.95
N ILE A 103 25.09 10.77 31.85
CA ILE A 103 25.44 11.25 30.50
C ILE A 103 24.26 11.32 29.54
N ALA A 104 23.18 10.57 29.80
CA ALA A 104 22.00 10.54 28.96
C ALA A 104 20.76 10.10 29.76
N THR A 105 19.58 10.41 29.22
CA THR A 105 18.29 9.98 29.77
C THR A 105 17.58 9.02 28.82
N LEU A 106 16.73 8.16 29.38
CA LEU A 106 15.89 7.23 28.63
C LEU A 106 14.44 7.59 28.81
N ASP A 107 13.68 7.49 27.72
CA ASP A 107 12.23 7.68 27.72
C ASP A 107 11.51 6.33 27.98
N SER A 108 12.12 5.19 27.62
CA SER A 108 11.57 3.86 27.89
C SER A 108 12.63 2.76 27.90
N VAL A 109 12.48 1.77 28.77
CA VAL A 109 13.27 0.53 28.77
C VAL A 109 12.33 -0.64 28.50
N VAL A 110 12.65 -1.48 27.52
CA VAL A 110 11.85 -2.67 27.18
C VAL A 110 12.59 -3.92 27.62
N ASN A 111 12.05 -4.65 28.59
CA ASN A 111 12.56 -5.96 28.98
C ASN A 111 11.93 -7.06 28.13
N PHE A 112 12.72 -7.75 27.34
CA PHE A 112 12.26 -8.89 26.55
C PHE A 112 12.38 -10.16 27.39
N GLU A 113 11.31 -10.96 27.38
CA GLU A 113 11.24 -12.19 28.18
C GLU A 113 10.91 -13.40 27.30
N LEU A 114 11.60 -14.51 27.55
CA LEU A 114 11.32 -15.83 26.99
C LEU A 114 11.65 -16.91 28.03
N PRO A 115 10.95 -18.06 28.00
CA PRO A 115 11.32 -19.21 28.81
C PRO A 115 12.73 -19.70 28.47
N GLU A 116 13.44 -20.21 29.48
CA GLU A 116 14.82 -20.70 29.34
C GLU A 116 14.96 -21.78 28.26
N TRP A 117 14.01 -22.72 28.18
CA TRP A 117 14.04 -23.77 27.16
C TRP A 117 14.02 -23.19 25.73
N VAL A 118 13.27 -22.10 25.49
CA VAL A 118 13.27 -21.41 24.19
C VAL A 118 14.60 -20.70 23.95
N LEU A 119 15.18 -20.09 24.99
CA LEU A 119 16.47 -19.40 24.88
C LEU A 119 17.60 -20.37 24.52
N ILE A 120 17.63 -21.56 25.11
CA ILE A 120 18.60 -22.62 24.80
C ILE A 120 18.50 -23.05 23.33
N GLU A 121 17.29 -23.34 22.85
CA GLU A 121 17.04 -23.70 21.45
C GLU A 121 17.47 -22.59 20.49
N LYS A 122 17.05 -21.35 20.75
CA LYS A 122 17.40 -20.19 19.91
C LYS A 122 18.89 -19.88 19.91
N LEU A 123 19.59 -20.06 21.03
CA LEU A 123 21.04 -19.86 21.09
C LEU A 123 21.78 -20.95 20.33
N SER A 124 21.35 -22.21 20.45
CA SER A 124 21.92 -23.35 19.73
C SER A 124 21.66 -23.29 18.21
N GLY A 125 20.49 -22.77 17.82
CA GLY A 125 20.08 -22.57 16.42
C GLY A 125 20.65 -21.32 15.74
N ARG A 126 21.41 -20.47 16.44
CA ARG A 126 21.90 -19.21 15.88
C ARG A 126 22.87 -19.44 14.72
N ARG A 127 22.72 -18.63 13.68
CA ARG A 127 23.59 -18.59 12.49
C ARG A 127 23.98 -17.14 12.21
N VAL A 128 25.16 -16.93 11.63
CA VAL A 128 25.67 -15.61 11.26
C VAL A 128 26.32 -15.66 9.89
N CYS A 129 26.09 -14.63 9.07
CA CYS A 129 26.87 -14.43 7.87
C CYS A 129 28.29 -14.00 8.25
N ASP A 130 29.29 -14.79 7.89
CA ASP A 130 30.71 -14.53 8.18
C ASP A 130 31.21 -13.24 7.52
N SER A 131 30.62 -12.86 6.38
CA SER A 131 31.05 -11.69 5.61
C SER A 131 30.49 -10.35 6.12
N CYS A 132 29.26 -10.32 6.64
CA CYS A 132 28.59 -9.06 7.00
C CYS A 132 27.91 -9.04 8.37
N GLY A 133 27.89 -10.17 9.08
CA GLY A 133 27.33 -10.27 10.43
C GLY A 133 25.81 -10.40 10.51
N THR A 134 25.08 -10.46 9.39
CA THR A 134 23.62 -10.69 9.39
C THR A 134 23.29 -11.97 10.15
N GLY A 135 22.35 -11.87 11.11
CA GLY A 135 21.95 -12.97 11.97
C GLY A 135 20.75 -13.75 11.42
N TYR A 136 20.85 -15.07 11.50
CA TYR A 136 19.83 -16.05 11.16
C TYR A 136 19.60 -16.99 12.35
N ASN A 137 18.52 -17.77 12.32
CA ASN A 137 18.23 -18.76 13.36
C ASN A 137 17.48 -19.94 12.77
N VAL A 138 18.01 -21.15 12.93
CA VAL A 138 17.38 -22.39 12.43
C VAL A 138 16.44 -23.03 13.46
N ALA A 139 16.34 -22.49 14.67
CA ALA A 139 15.41 -23.00 15.68
C ALA A 139 13.96 -22.79 15.22
N ASP A 140 13.19 -23.87 15.25
CA ASP A 140 11.76 -23.89 14.98
C ASP A 140 11.01 -24.19 16.27
N ILE A 141 10.40 -23.15 16.85
CA ILE A 141 9.73 -23.25 18.15
C ILE A 141 8.23 -23.34 17.92
N ASN A 142 7.65 -24.49 18.25
CA ASN A 142 6.21 -24.72 18.14
C ASN A 142 5.72 -25.50 19.36
N SER A 143 5.48 -24.80 20.47
CA SER A 143 4.99 -25.42 21.72
C SER A 143 4.14 -24.43 22.52
N GLY A 144 2.88 -24.83 22.79
CA GLY A 144 1.93 -24.03 23.55
C GLY A 144 1.65 -22.68 22.89
N GLU A 145 1.86 -21.59 23.63
CA GLU A 145 1.69 -20.22 23.13
C GLU A 145 2.91 -19.69 22.35
N TYR A 146 4.01 -20.46 22.28
CA TYR A 146 5.23 -20.08 21.61
C TYR A 146 5.27 -20.67 20.20
N VAL A 147 5.09 -19.81 19.20
CA VAL A 147 5.08 -20.16 17.77
C VAL A 147 6.04 -19.24 17.03
N MET A 148 7.32 -19.63 16.98
CA MET A 148 8.40 -18.85 16.38
C MET A 148 9.06 -19.66 15.27
N PRO A 149 8.64 -19.47 14.00
CA PRO A 149 9.26 -20.14 12.87
C PRO A 149 10.74 -19.72 12.72
N PRO A 150 11.57 -20.53 12.06
CA PRO A 150 12.98 -20.23 11.88
C PRO A 150 13.18 -18.95 11.05
N LEU A 151 14.23 -18.21 11.38
CA LEU A 151 14.67 -17.04 10.63
C LEU A 151 15.74 -17.47 9.63
N LEU A 152 15.29 -17.91 8.46
CA LEU A 152 16.13 -18.41 7.38
C LEU A 152 16.38 -17.33 6.32
N PRO A 153 17.48 -17.43 5.54
CA PRO A 153 17.65 -16.62 4.33
C PRO A 153 16.55 -16.91 3.29
N LYS A 154 16.22 -15.93 2.45
CA LYS A 154 15.22 -16.08 1.38
C LYS A 154 15.65 -17.09 0.31
N ALA A 155 16.93 -17.09 -0.02
CA ALA A 155 17.55 -18.06 -0.91
C ALA A 155 18.46 -18.98 -0.11
N GLU A 156 18.45 -20.27 -0.43
CA GLU A 156 19.20 -21.28 0.31
C GLU A 156 20.69 -20.91 0.41
N CYS A 157 21.22 -20.99 1.63
CA CYS A 157 22.61 -20.68 1.98
C CYS A 157 23.09 -19.26 1.58
N THR A 158 22.20 -18.33 1.19
CA THR A 158 22.60 -17.03 0.63
C THR A 158 22.16 -15.89 1.54
N CYS A 159 23.11 -15.08 1.99
CA CYS A 159 22.82 -13.94 2.86
C CYS A 159 21.97 -12.89 2.14
N ASP A 160 20.80 -12.56 2.69
CA ASP A 160 19.85 -11.56 2.16
C ASP A 160 20.45 -10.16 2.06
N LYS A 161 21.50 -9.87 2.85
CA LYS A 161 22.11 -8.54 2.91
C LYS A 161 23.27 -8.34 1.92
N CYS A 162 24.10 -9.36 1.70
CA CYS A 162 25.33 -9.20 0.93
C CYS A 162 25.55 -10.29 -0.14
N GLY A 163 24.64 -11.24 -0.30
CA GLY A 163 24.75 -12.33 -1.26
C GLY A 163 25.83 -13.38 -0.94
N SER A 164 26.55 -13.25 0.19
CA SER A 164 27.55 -14.24 0.60
C SER A 164 26.90 -15.59 0.91
N ASN A 165 27.58 -16.66 0.51
CA ASN A 165 27.15 -18.04 0.77
C ASN A 165 27.71 -18.63 2.09
N LYS A 166 28.38 -17.81 2.91
CA LYS A 166 28.99 -18.24 4.17
C LYS A 166 28.12 -17.88 5.37
N ILE A 167 27.06 -18.67 5.58
CA ILE A 167 26.24 -18.62 6.79
C ILE A 167 26.70 -19.75 7.71
N VAL A 168 27.31 -19.40 8.84
CA VAL A 168 27.95 -20.35 9.76
C VAL A 168 27.32 -20.28 11.15
N GLN A 169 27.42 -21.37 11.91
CA GLN A 169 27.17 -21.34 13.35
C GLN A 169 28.32 -20.59 14.03
N ARG A 170 28.04 -19.80 15.06
CA ARG A 170 29.12 -19.13 15.81
C ARG A 170 29.90 -20.18 16.61
N ALA A 171 31.21 -19.99 16.70
CA ALA A 171 32.12 -20.87 17.43
C ALA A 171 31.75 -21.02 18.93
N ASP A 172 31.07 -20.02 19.50
CA ASP A 172 30.76 -19.93 20.93
C ASP A 172 29.33 -20.39 21.30
N ASP A 173 28.61 -21.07 20.42
CA ASP A 173 27.22 -21.50 20.66
C ASP A 173 27.13 -23.00 21.06
N THR A 174 28.04 -23.48 21.93
CA THR A 174 27.92 -24.79 22.61
C THR A 174 26.99 -24.70 23.82
N LEU A 175 26.42 -25.82 24.25
CA LEU A 175 25.46 -25.84 25.36
C LEU A 175 26.06 -25.27 26.66
N GLU A 176 27.33 -25.58 26.94
CA GLU A 176 28.05 -25.10 28.12
C GLU A 176 28.22 -23.58 28.09
N VAL A 177 28.61 -23.01 26.94
CA VAL A 177 28.76 -21.55 26.77
C VAL A 177 27.41 -20.85 26.83
N VAL A 178 26.36 -21.47 26.28
CA VAL A 178 24.98 -20.98 26.35
C VAL A 178 24.51 -20.88 27.79
N LYS A 179 24.67 -21.93 28.59
CA LYS A 179 24.32 -21.93 30.01
C LYS A 179 25.11 -20.88 30.80
N HIS A 180 26.42 -20.79 30.55
CA HIS A 180 27.25 -19.77 31.19
C HIS A 180 26.79 -18.34 30.85
N ARG A 181 26.40 -18.07 29.60
CA ARG A 181 25.88 -16.75 29.20
C ARG A 181 24.55 -16.41 29.86
N LEU A 182 23.69 -17.40 30.09
CA LEU A 182 22.44 -17.22 30.83
C LEU A 182 22.72 -16.93 32.31
N GLN A 183 23.66 -17.66 32.92
CA GLN A 183 24.09 -17.43 34.30
C GLN A 183 24.65 -16.02 34.51
N VAL A 184 25.59 -15.58 33.65
CA VAL A 184 26.14 -14.22 33.71
C VAL A 184 25.05 -13.15 33.55
N TYR A 185 24.06 -13.39 32.69
CA TYR A 185 22.92 -12.48 32.55
C TYR A 185 22.15 -12.37 33.87
N THR A 186 21.83 -13.49 34.51
CA THR A 186 21.12 -13.52 35.79
C THR A 186 21.91 -12.83 36.91
N ASP A 187 23.22 -13.06 36.97
CA ASP A 187 24.04 -12.51 38.05
C ASP A 187 24.33 -11.01 37.88
N GLU A 188 24.58 -10.56 36.64
CA GLU A 188 25.07 -9.19 36.39
C GLU A 188 24.03 -8.26 35.76
N THR A 189 23.22 -8.77 34.83
CA THR A 189 22.34 -7.94 33.98
C THR A 189 20.89 -7.91 34.46
N GLU A 190 20.35 -9.01 34.96
CA GLU A 190 18.99 -9.12 35.48
C GLU A 190 18.68 -8.10 36.61
N PRO A 191 19.62 -7.73 37.50
CA PRO A 191 19.41 -6.65 38.47
C PRO A 191 19.03 -5.29 37.85
N LEU A 192 19.31 -5.06 36.56
CA LEU A 192 18.85 -3.86 35.83
C LEU A 192 17.32 -3.80 35.70
N ILE A 193 16.63 -4.94 35.71
CA ILE A 193 15.17 -4.98 35.67
C ILE A 193 14.62 -4.22 36.87
N GLN A 194 15.10 -4.53 38.08
CA GLN A 194 14.68 -3.81 39.29
C GLN A 194 15.08 -2.34 39.22
N TYR A 195 16.32 -2.04 38.82
CA TYR A 195 16.82 -0.66 38.71
C TYR A 195 15.94 0.25 37.84
N TYR A 196 15.50 -0.23 36.68
CA TYR A 196 14.62 0.55 35.78
C TYR A 196 13.13 0.44 36.13
N THR A 197 12.72 -0.60 36.87
CA THR A 197 11.39 -0.69 37.48
C THR A 197 11.20 0.42 38.50
N ASP A 198 12.18 0.61 39.39
CA ASP A 198 12.17 1.65 40.42
C ASP A 198 12.12 3.07 39.83
N LYS A 199 12.61 3.24 38.60
CA LYS A 199 12.53 4.49 37.83
C LYS A 199 11.21 4.70 37.09
N GLY A 200 10.33 3.69 37.05
CA GLY A 200 9.02 3.79 36.38
C GLY A 200 9.07 3.84 34.85
N ILE A 201 10.21 3.47 34.23
CA ILE A 201 10.39 3.52 32.76
C ILE A 201 10.51 2.12 32.13
N LEU A 202 10.45 1.05 32.93
CA LEU A 202 10.50 -0.33 32.43
C LEU A 202 9.13 -0.80 31.92
N LYS A 203 9.13 -1.44 30.75
CA LYS A 203 8.00 -2.18 30.17
C LYS A 203 8.43 -3.62 29.85
N SER A 204 7.77 -4.62 30.42
CA SER A 204 8.03 -6.03 30.09
C SER A 204 7.29 -6.48 28.83
N PHE A 205 7.99 -7.24 27.99
CA PHE A 205 7.50 -7.75 26.72
C PHE A 205 7.84 -9.24 26.56
N HIS A 206 6.85 -10.10 26.80
CA HIS A 206 6.98 -11.54 26.59
C HIS A 206 6.96 -11.85 25.09
N VAL A 207 8.03 -12.38 24.52
CA VAL A 207 8.03 -12.81 23.11
C VAL A 207 7.29 -14.14 22.98
N LYS A 208 6.32 -14.23 22.08
CA LYS A 208 5.51 -15.45 21.85
C LYS A 208 5.60 -15.94 20.41
N LYS A 209 5.55 -15.01 19.45
CA LYS A 209 5.45 -15.28 18.02
C LYS A 209 6.60 -14.70 17.19
N GLY A 210 7.69 -14.32 17.84
CA GLY A 210 8.88 -13.78 17.17
C GLY A 210 8.53 -12.52 16.39
N LEU A 211 8.83 -12.47 15.09
CA LEU A 211 8.54 -11.28 14.27
C LEU A 211 7.05 -10.97 14.13
N ALA A 212 6.17 -11.96 14.28
CA ALA A 212 4.73 -11.74 14.26
C ALA A 212 4.22 -10.98 15.50
N ASP A 213 5.06 -10.79 16.53
CA ASP A 213 4.75 -9.92 17.67
C ASP A 213 5.09 -8.43 17.42
N LEU A 214 5.67 -8.06 16.25
CA LEU A 214 6.02 -6.69 15.93
C LEU A 214 4.87 -5.68 16.14
N PRO A 215 3.62 -5.95 15.70
CA PRO A 215 2.48 -5.08 15.98
C PRO A 215 2.27 -4.81 17.47
N ARG A 216 2.45 -5.83 18.32
CA ARG A 216 2.22 -5.72 19.77
C ARG A 216 3.28 -4.86 20.46
N ILE A 217 4.56 -5.00 20.09
CA ILE A 217 5.60 -4.13 20.63
C ILE A 217 5.48 -2.71 20.09
N ASN A 218 5.11 -2.53 18.82
CA ASN A 218 4.86 -1.20 18.24
C ASN A 218 3.75 -0.49 19.01
N ALA A 219 2.62 -1.17 19.27
CA ALA A 219 1.53 -0.62 20.08
C ALA A 219 1.98 -0.27 21.51
N MET A 220 2.75 -1.14 22.17
CA MET A 220 3.32 -0.89 23.51
C MET A 220 4.24 0.35 23.54
N LEU A 221 4.91 0.64 22.42
CA LEU A 221 5.81 1.76 22.23
C LEU A 221 5.13 3.00 21.63
N GLY A 222 3.82 2.95 21.32
CA GLY A 222 3.11 4.05 20.66
C GLY A 222 3.57 4.32 19.22
N ILE A 223 4.15 3.31 18.56
CA ILE A 223 4.56 3.37 17.16
C ILE A 223 3.34 3.03 16.30
N PRO A 224 2.89 3.93 15.41
CA PRO A 224 1.77 3.64 14.52
C PRO A 224 2.05 2.40 13.67
N GLU A 225 1.03 1.59 13.39
CA GLU A 225 1.17 0.56 12.36
C GLU A 225 1.46 1.25 11.02
N GLU A 226 2.49 0.79 10.30
CA GLU A 226 2.66 1.14 8.89
C GLU A 226 1.45 0.59 8.13
N SER A 227 0.84 1.44 7.30
CA SER A 227 -0.23 1.00 6.41
C SER A 227 0.27 -0.20 5.59
N LYS A 228 -0.55 -1.26 5.49
CA LYS A 228 -0.28 -2.39 4.58
C LYS A 228 -0.07 -1.95 3.13
N PHE A 229 -0.48 -0.72 2.80
CA PHE A 229 -0.39 -0.11 1.47
C PHE A 229 0.74 0.91 1.33
N GLN A 230 1.65 1.03 2.30
CA GLN A 230 2.75 2.02 2.25
C GLN A 230 3.60 1.86 0.97
N ALA A 231 3.93 0.62 0.59
CA ALA A 231 4.65 0.35 -0.65
C ALA A 231 3.84 0.77 -1.90
N THR A 232 2.53 0.56 -1.89
CA THR A 232 1.63 0.97 -2.98
C THR A 232 1.58 2.50 -3.11
N ILE A 233 1.53 3.22 -1.98
CA ILE A 233 1.58 4.68 -1.94
C ILE A 233 2.90 5.20 -2.52
N GLU A 234 4.02 4.60 -2.13
CA GLU A 234 5.35 4.97 -2.65
C GLU A 234 5.46 4.73 -4.16
N SER A 235 4.97 3.59 -4.65
CA SER A 235 4.94 3.29 -6.09
C SER A 235 4.02 4.24 -6.86
N ALA A 236 2.83 4.56 -6.33
CA ALA A 236 1.91 5.50 -6.96
C ALA A 236 2.50 6.91 -7.05
N ASN A 237 3.13 7.38 -5.96
CA ASN A 237 3.83 8.66 -5.93
C ASN A 237 4.95 8.70 -6.98
N ALA A 238 5.77 7.65 -7.05
CA ALA A 238 6.86 7.56 -8.02
C ALA A 238 6.35 7.57 -9.47
N ALA A 239 5.31 6.77 -9.77
CA ALA A 239 4.75 6.68 -11.11
C ALA A 239 4.15 8.00 -11.59
N LEU A 240 3.34 8.67 -10.77
CA LEU A 240 2.72 9.95 -11.13
C LEU A 240 3.74 11.09 -11.20
N THR A 241 4.72 11.13 -10.29
CA THR A 241 5.81 12.13 -10.36
C THR A 241 6.65 11.94 -11.63
N ALA A 242 6.86 10.70 -12.07
CA ALA A 242 7.57 10.41 -13.32
C ALA A 242 6.83 10.92 -14.57
N LEU A 243 5.52 11.17 -14.48
CA LEU A 243 4.74 11.85 -15.53
C LEU A 243 4.88 13.37 -15.51
N GLY A 244 5.67 13.93 -14.58
CA GLY A 244 5.86 15.37 -14.40
C GLY A 244 4.76 16.03 -13.56
N LEU A 245 3.91 15.26 -12.91
CA LEU A 245 2.83 15.78 -12.07
C LEU A 245 3.35 16.16 -10.68
N THR A 246 2.87 17.28 -10.16
CA THR A 246 3.08 17.67 -8.76
C THR A 246 1.92 17.13 -7.93
N LEU A 247 2.24 16.33 -6.91
CA LEU A 247 1.23 15.68 -6.07
C LEU A 247 0.91 16.51 -4.83
N THR A 248 -0.37 16.82 -4.66
CA THR A 248 -0.97 17.32 -3.43
C THR A 248 -2.04 16.35 -2.95
N PHE A 249 -2.39 16.43 -1.67
CA PHE A 249 -3.38 15.55 -1.06
C PHE A 249 -4.33 16.38 -0.21
N GLY A 250 -5.60 15.96 -0.16
CA GLY A 250 -6.57 16.53 0.76
C GLY A 250 -6.15 16.33 2.22
N ASP A 251 -6.70 17.16 3.11
CA ASP A 251 -6.34 17.17 4.52
C ASP A 251 -6.80 15.89 5.23
N TYR A 252 -7.85 15.24 4.71
CA TYR A 252 -8.51 14.11 5.34
C TYR A 252 -8.34 12.77 4.61
N ILE A 253 -7.36 12.67 3.68
CA ILE A 253 -7.14 11.43 2.90
C ILE A 253 -6.80 10.20 3.74
N PHE A 254 -6.33 10.38 4.98
CA PHE A 254 -6.02 9.31 5.92
C PHE A 254 -7.04 9.19 7.07
N ALA A 255 -8.09 10.02 7.08
CA ALA A 255 -9.19 9.85 8.01
C ALA A 255 -9.87 8.49 7.76
N SER A 256 -10.23 7.77 8.83
CA SER A 256 -10.82 6.44 8.70
C SER A 256 -11.85 6.12 9.78
N ASP A 257 -12.99 5.57 9.35
CA ASP A 257 -14.04 4.99 10.20
C ASP A 257 -14.13 3.44 10.08
N SER A 258 -13.03 2.80 9.68
CA SER A 258 -12.85 1.36 9.33
C SER A 258 -13.05 1.01 7.85
N HIS A 259 -13.89 1.73 7.11
CA HIS A 259 -14.17 1.43 5.69
C HIS A 259 -14.14 2.66 4.78
N SER A 260 -14.30 3.86 5.32
CA SER A 260 -14.27 5.14 4.60
C SER A 260 -13.89 6.26 5.59
N SER A 261 -14.43 7.46 5.41
CA SER A 261 -14.37 8.60 6.33
C SER A 261 -15.71 9.34 6.34
N SER A 262 -15.85 10.35 7.21
CA SER A 262 -17.09 11.09 7.35
C SER A 262 -17.50 11.79 6.04
N ILE A 263 -18.78 12.13 5.89
CA ILE A 263 -19.26 12.89 4.72
C ILE A 263 -18.59 14.27 4.70
N ASP A 264 -18.51 14.93 5.86
CA ASP A 264 -17.95 16.28 5.99
C ASP A 264 -16.48 16.34 5.57
N ASP A 265 -15.67 15.37 6.01
CA ASP A 265 -14.24 15.29 5.65
C ASP A 265 -14.06 15.10 4.13
N ARG A 266 -14.83 14.18 3.53
CA ARG A 266 -14.75 13.89 2.08
C ARG A 266 -15.24 15.05 1.23
N ILE A 267 -16.31 15.73 1.66
CA ILE A 267 -16.82 16.93 1.01
C ILE A 267 -15.84 18.09 1.15
N ALA A 268 -15.23 18.26 2.32
CA ALA A 268 -14.23 19.30 2.54
C ALA A 268 -13.05 19.15 1.57
N ASP A 269 -12.47 17.95 1.46
CA ASP A 269 -11.38 17.66 0.53
C ASP A 269 -11.80 17.85 -0.94
N LEU A 270 -12.98 17.34 -1.32
CA LEU A 270 -13.47 17.45 -2.70
C LEU A 270 -13.73 18.91 -3.09
N HIS A 271 -14.41 19.68 -2.24
CA HIS A 271 -14.67 21.10 -2.49
C HIS A 271 -13.39 21.94 -2.43
N ALA A 272 -12.43 21.61 -1.56
CA ALA A 272 -11.13 22.26 -1.57
C ALA A 272 -10.40 22.03 -2.89
N ALA A 273 -10.40 20.78 -3.40
CA ALA A 273 -9.78 20.44 -4.67
C ALA A 273 -10.39 21.20 -5.86
N PHE A 274 -11.72 21.37 -5.90
CA PHE A 274 -12.38 22.19 -6.92
C PHE A 274 -12.09 23.69 -6.77
N ARG A 275 -12.06 24.21 -5.53
CA ARG A 275 -11.84 25.64 -5.26
C ARG A 275 -10.40 26.11 -5.51
N ASP A 276 -9.43 25.21 -5.43
CA ASP A 276 -8.03 25.58 -5.51
C ASP A 276 -7.64 26.10 -6.91
N GLU A 277 -7.57 27.42 -7.09
CA GLU A 277 -7.19 28.06 -8.35
C GLU A 277 -5.69 27.95 -8.68
N THR A 278 -4.87 27.43 -7.75
CA THR A 278 -3.44 27.19 -7.98
C THR A 278 -3.16 25.81 -8.58
N VAL A 279 -4.20 24.97 -8.64
CA VAL A 279 -4.14 23.61 -9.19
C VAL A 279 -4.77 23.63 -10.57
N ASP A 280 -3.92 23.67 -11.59
CA ASP A 280 -4.29 23.57 -13.01
C ASP A 280 -4.82 22.16 -13.41
N ASP A 281 -4.95 21.20 -12.49
CA ASP A 281 -4.97 19.78 -12.89
C ASP A 281 -5.85 18.79 -12.11
N ILE A 282 -5.94 17.62 -12.75
CA ILE A 282 -6.62 16.36 -12.45
C ILE A 282 -6.85 16.06 -10.96
N ILE A 283 -8.12 15.98 -10.57
CA ILE A 283 -8.57 15.39 -9.30
C ILE A 283 -8.61 13.86 -9.46
N LEU A 284 -7.70 13.16 -8.79
CA LEU A 284 -7.69 11.70 -8.70
C LEU A 284 -8.33 11.23 -7.40
N THR A 285 -9.27 10.30 -7.50
CA THR A 285 -9.78 9.58 -6.34
C THR A 285 -8.75 8.57 -5.84
N VAL A 286 -8.60 8.43 -4.51
CA VAL A 286 -7.63 7.49 -3.90
C VAL A 286 -7.90 6.06 -4.34
N ILE A 287 -9.15 5.63 -4.19
CA ILE A 287 -9.67 4.29 -4.52
C ILE A 287 -11.21 4.39 -4.57
N GLY A 288 -11.87 3.37 -5.12
CA GLY A 288 -13.32 3.18 -5.00
C GLY A 288 -13.76 2.81 -3.57
N GLY A 289 -14.92 2.17 -3.42
CA GLY A 289 -15.45 1.84 -2.10
C GLY A 289 -16.90 1.38 -2.21
N CYS A 290 -17.78 1.88 -1.35
CA CYS A 290 -19.20 1.56 -1.40
C CYS A 290 -20.15 2.77 -1.18
N ASN A 291 -19.63 3.92 -0.76
CA ASN A 291 -20.42 4.98 -0.14
C ASN A 291 -20.19 6.39 -0.73
N ALA A 292 -19.63 6.49 -1.95
CA ALA A 292 -19.46 7.77 -2.63
C ALA A 292 -20.80 8.46 -2.93
N ASN A 293 -21.89 7.68 -3.10
CA ASN A 293 -23.24 8.20 -3.29
C ASN A 293 -23.80 8.94 -2.06
N GLN A 294 -23.22 8.78 -0.86
CA GLN A 294 -23.61 9.56 0.32
C GLN A 294 -23.25 11.05 0.18
N LEU A 295 -22.28 11.38 -0.68
CA LEU A 295 -21.80 12.73 -0.87
C LEU A 295 -22.78 13.59 -1.69
N LEU A 296 -23.65 12.96 -2.48
CA LEU A 296 -24.42 13.64 -3.54
C LEU A 296 -25.28 14.80 -3.04
N SER A 297 -25.91 14.66 -1.87
CA SER A 297 -26.75 15.72 -1.28
C SER A 297 -25.96 16.86 -0.64
N ALA A 298 -24.66 16.66 -0.41
CA ALA A 298 -23.77 17.63 0.20
C ALA A 298 -22.84 18.29 -0.84
N LEU A 299 -22.93 17.88 -2.12
CA LEU A 299 -22.18 18.50 -3.21
C LEU A 299 -22.65 19.94 -3.44
N ASP A 300 -21.69 20.84 -3.60
CA ASP A 300 -21.92 22.19 -4.10
C ASP A 300 -21.84 22.17 -5.63
N ASP A 301 -22.99 21.97 -6.26
CA ASP A 301 -23.12 21.89 -7.72
C ASP A 301 -22.68 23.18 -8.42
N ASP A 302 -22.83 24.33 -7.77
CA ASP A 302 -22.44 25.63 -8.32
C ASP A 302 -20.93 25.83 -8.26
N LEU A 303 -20.27 25.38 -7.19
CA LEU A 303 -18.81 25.31 -7.10
C LEU A 303 -18.23 24.45 -8.23
N VAL A 304 -18.76 23.24 -8.43
CA VAL A 304 -18.28 22.34 -9.49
C VAL A 304 -18.49 22.96 -10.88
N ARG A 305 -19.63 23.64 -11.09
CA ARG A 305 -19.92 24.30 -12.37
C ARG A 305 -19.04 25.53 -12.64
N SER A 306 -18.70 26.28 -11.60
CA SER A 306 -17.87 27.49 -11.71
C SER A 306 -16.37 27.20 -11.77
N HIS A 307 -15.93 26.05 -11.27
CA HIS A 307 -14.54 25.60 -11.30
C HIS A 307 -14.42 24.21 -11.95
N PRO A 308 -14.71 24.06 -13.26
CA PRO A 308 -14.63 22.76 -13.91
C PRO A 308 -13.19 22.24 -13.91
N LYS A 309 -12.98 21.02 -13.41
CA LYS A 309 -11.69 20.32 -13.39
C LYS A 309 -11.81 18.90 -13.90
N VAL A 310 -10.70 18.36 -14.40
CA VAL A 310 -10.63 16.92 -14.70
C VAL A 310 -10.83 16.14 -13.41
N PHE A 311 -11.78 15.21 -13.40
CA PHE A 311 -12.05 14.32 -12.28
C PHE A 311 -11.99 12.86 -12.74
N CYS A 312 -11.17 12.03 -12.08
CA CYS A 312 -10.88 10.67 -12.53
C CYS A 312 -10.94 9.63 -11.39
N GLY A 313 -11.54 8.49 -11.73
CA GLY A 313 -11.74 7.32 -10.88
C GLY A 313 -12.72 6.34 -11.52
N TYR A 314 -12.91 5.14 -11.00
CA TYR A 314 -13.90 4.18 -11.55
C TYR A 314 -14.67 3.48 -10.43
N SER A 315 -15.38 2.38 -10.74
CA SER A 315 -16.13 1.62 -9.74
C SER A 315 -17.21 2.49 -9.08
N TYR A 316 -17.32 2.48 -7.74
CA TYR A 316 -18.32 3.27 -7.00
C TYR A 316 -18.20 4.79 -7.16
N ILE A 317 -17.09 5.30 -7.70
CA ILE A 317 -16.96 6.71 -8.09
C ILE A 317 -17.89 7.07 -9.26
N THR A 318 -18.44 6.08 -9.97
CA THR A 318 -19.49 6.27 -10.97
C THR A 318 -20.64 7.17 -10.48
N ALA A 319 -21.01 7.07 -9.20
CA ALA A 319 -22.06 7.90 -8.63
C ALA A 319 -21.75 9.40 -8.77
N LEU A 320 -20.51 9.79 -8.52
CA LEU A 320 -20.03 11.18 -8.64
C LEU A 320 -19.95 11.60 -10.12
N HIS A 321 -19.39 10.76 -10.99
CA HIS A 321 -19.28 11.07 -12.43
C HIS A 321 -20.62 11.48 -13.04
N ASN A 322 -21.64 10.67 -12.80
CA ASN A 322 -22.96 10.91 -13.38
C ASN A 322 -23.72 12.02 -12.66
N ALA A 323 -23.47 12.24 -11.36
CA ALA A 323 -24.01 13.39 -10.65
C ALA A 323 -23.42 14.71 -11.16
N PHE A 324 -22.11 14.79 -11.35
CA PHE A 324 -21.45 15.96 -11.93
C PHE A 324 -21.96 16.26 -13.33
N LEU A 325 -22.18 15.22 -14.15
CA LEU A 325 -22.81 15.39 -15.46
C LEU A 325 -24.26 15.90 -15.34
N ALA A 326 -25.07 15.32 -14.46
CA ALA A 326 -26.47 15.70 -14.30
C ALA A 326 -26.66 17.12 -13.72
N LYS A 327 -25.77 17.55 -12.82
CA LYS A 327 -25.91 18.77 -12.03
C LYS A 327 -25.07 19.94 -12.50
N ALA A 328 -23.84 19.66 -12.94
CA ALA A 328 -22.88 20.68 -13.36
C ALA A 328 -22.61 20.62 -14.87
N ASN A 329 -23.16 19.64 -15.60
CA ASN A 329 -22.83 19.37 -17.01
C ASN A 329 -21.31 19.20 -17.23
N LEU A 330 -20.62 18.67 -16.21
CA LEU A 330 -19.18 18.44 -16.23
C LEU A 330 -18.90 17.04 -16.79
N VAL A 331 -18.08 16.97 -17.83
CA VAL A 331 -17.55 15.71 -18.36
C VAL A 331 -16.42 15.24 -17.44
N THR A 332 -16.49 14.00 -16.99
CA THR A 332 -15.48 13.38 -16.12
C THR A 332 -14.96 12.07 -16.72
N PHE A 333 -13.97 11.45 -16.07
CA PHE A 333 -13.27 10.29 -16.63
C PHE A 333 -13.42 9.06 -15.74
N SER A 334 -14.12 8.04 -16.24
CA SER A 334 -14.05 6.70 -15.65
C SER A 334 -12.71 6.07 -16.03
N GLY A 335 -11.79 5.95 -15.07
CA GLY A 335 -10.39 5.63 -15.32
C GLY A 335 -9.62 5.35 -14.02
N PRO A 336 -8.28 5.18 -14.08
CA PRO A 336 -7.48 4.73 -12.95
C PRO A 336 -7.63 5.64 -11.73
N HIS A 337 -7.63 5.03 -10.54
CA HIS A 337 -7.49 5.73 -9.27
C HIS A 337 -6.02 6.10 -9.02
N TYR A 338 -5.75 6.97 -8.05
CA TYR A 338 -4.39 7.19 -7.54
C TYR A 338 -3.74 5.86 -7.15
N SER A 339 -4.45 4.98 -6.42
CA SER A 339 -3.90 3.69 -6.00
C SER A 339 -3.52 2.78 -7.17
N THR A 340 -4.20 2.89 -8.33
CA THR A 340 -3.88 2.08 -9.52
C THR A 340 -2.44 2.27 -9.97
N PHE A 341 -1.88 3.48 -9.81
CA PHE A 341 -0.50 3.78 -10.15
C PHE A 341 0.53 3.12 -9.21
N GLY A 342 0.07 2.52 -8.11
CA GLY A 342 0.90 1.70 -7.23
C GLY A 342 1.13 0.28 -7.73
N MET A 343 0.53 -0.11 -8.85
CA MET A 343 0.73 -1.42 -9.46
C MET A 343 2.10 -1.50 -10.15
N THR A 344 2.93 -2.46 -9.75
CA THR A 344 4.33 -2.55 -10.21
C THR A 344 4.51 -3.30 -11.53
N HIS A 345 3.49 -4.04 -11.99
CA HIS A 345 3.53 -4.86 -13.20
C HIS A 345 2.23 -4.69 -14.00
N GLY A 346 2.31 -4.49 -15.32
CA GLY A 346 1.13 -4.37 -16.20
C GLY A 346 0.48 -2.98 -16.22
N LEU A 347 1.18 -1.95 -15.73
CA LEU A 347 0.67 -0.57 -15.65
C LEU A 347 0.86 0.23 -16.94
N ASP A 348 1.78 -0.20 -17.83
CA ASP A 348 2.24 0.58 -18.99
C ASP A 348 1.10 1.05 -19.90
N PHE A 349 0.17 0.16 -20.25
CA PHE A 349 -0.99 0.54 -21.08
C PHE A 349 -1.86 1.59 -20.39
N THR A 350 -2.08 1.45 -19.08
CA THR A 350 -2.86 2.43 -18.30
C THR A 350 -2.17 3.79 -18.27
N ILE A 351 -0.85 3.83 -18.09
CA ILE A 351 -0.07 5.07 -18.15
C ILE A 351 -0.15 5.70 -19.55
N GLN A 352 0.03 4.90 -20.60
CA GLN A 352 -0.06 5.38 -21.98
C GLN A 352 -1.43 5.99 -22.27
N GLU A 353 -2.51 5.32 -21.88
CA GLU A 353 -3.87 5.84 -22.04
C GLU A 353 -4.11 7.10 -21.20
N PHE A 354 -3.63 7.13 -19.96
CA PHE A 354 -3.74 8.29 -19.08
C PHE A 354 -3.06 9.52 -19.68
N VAL A 355 -1.80 9.38 -20.11
CA VAL A 355 -1.04 10.45 -20.77
C VAL A 355 -1.72 10.85 -22.08
N ARG A 356 -2.10 9.87 -22.91
CA ARG A 356 -2.74 10.13 -24.19
C ARG A 356 -4.02 10.92 -24.01
N VAL A 357 -4.92 10.49 -23.13
CA VAL A 357 -6.26 11.07 -22.98
C VAL A 357 -6.24 12.38 -22.20
N LEU A 358 -5.51 12.47 -21.09
CA LEU A 358 -5.59 13.63 -20.20
C LEU A 358 -4.48 14.66 -20.42
N LEU A 359 -3.30 14.25 -20.88
CA LEU A 359 -2.14 15.13 -20.93
C LEU A 359 -1.72 15.53 -22.35
N SER A 360 -2.10 14.76 -23.37
CA SER A 360 -1.56 14.92 -24.73
C SER A 360 -2.59 15.17 -25.82
N THR A 361 -3.85 14.70 -25.66
CA THR A 361 -4.87 14.85 -26.70
C THR A 361 -5.56 16.20 -26.56
N PRO A 362 -5.50 17.07 -27.59
CA PRO A 362 -6.24 18.30 -27.56
C PRO A 362 -7.75 18.07 -27.58
N PRO A 363 -8.51 19.01 -26.98
CA PRO A 363 -9.88 19.32 -27.34
C PRO A 363 -10.30 19.02 -28.79
N GLY A 364 -11.41 18.30 -28.98
CA GLY A 364 -12.07 18.08 -30.28
C GLY A 364 -11.47 17.00 -31.19
N ILE A 365 -10.39 16.32 -30.78
CA ILE A 365 -9.66 15.38 -31.64
C ILE A 365 -10.20 13.95 -31.53
N GLU A 366 -10.72 13.40 -32.62
CA GLU A 366 -11.14 11.99 -32.71
C GLU A 366 -10.02 10.98 -32.38
N VAL A 367 -10.22 10.08 -31.39
CA VAL A 367 -9.23 9.07 -30.99
C VAL A 367 -9.90 7.72 -30.78
N ALA A 368 -9.42 6.69 -31.47
CA ALA A 368 -9.93 5.32 -31.33
C ALA A 368 -9.51 4.65 -30.01
N TYR A 369 -10.39 3.78 -29.48
CA TYR A 369 -10.00 2.79 -28.48
C TYR A 369 -9.16 1.72 -29.16
N ALA A 370 -8.04 1.36 -28.55
CA ALA A 370 -7.28 0.18 -28.93
C ALA A 370 -7.36 -0.83 -27.78
N PRO A 371 -7.52 -2.14 -28.07
CA PRO A 371 -7.44 -3.15 -27.04
C PRO A 371 -6.02 -3.23 -26.48
N SER A 372 -5.90 -3.47 -25.17
CA SER A 372 -4.61 -3.80 -24.56
C SER A 372 -4.07 -5.11 -25.15
N PRO A 373 -2.75 -5.30 -25.26
CA PRO A 373 -2.18 -6.55 -25.78
C PRO A 373 -2.35 -7.71 -24.80
N THR A 374 -2.33 -7.42 -23.49
CA THR A 374 -2.54 -8.37 -22.41
C THR A 374 -3.49 -7.79 -21.36
N TRP A 375 -4.10 -8.66 -20.57
CA TRP A 375 -4.94 -8.29 -19.43
C TRP A 375 -4.75 -9.25 -18.26
N ARG A 376 -5.17 -8.82 -17.07
CA ARG A 376 -4.97 -9.51 -15.78
C ARG A 376 -6.19 -9.37 -14.88
N ASN A 377 -6.32 -10.30 -13.94
CA ASN A 377 -7.40 -10.35 -12.96
C ASN A 377 -6.88 -10.81 -11.59
N ASP A 378 -5.81 -10.18 -11.11
CA ASP A 378 -5.19 -10.51 -9.83
C ASP A 378 -5.26 -9.37 -8.82
N LEU A 379 -5.31 -9.75 -7.54
CA LEU A 379 -5.30 -8.84 -6.40
C LEU A 379 -3.86 -8.36 -6.12
N TRP A 380 -3.28 -7.66 -7.10
CA TRP A 380 -1.89 -7.21 -7.13
C TRP A 380 -1.49 -6.36 -5.91
N PHE A 381 -2.46 -5.72 -5.25
CA PHE A 381 -2.26 -4.92 -4.05
C PHE A 381 -2.08 -5.77 -2.77
N LEU A 382 -2.47 -7.04 -2.78
CA LEU A 382 -2.19 -8.00 -1.70
C LEU A 382 -0.88 -8.74 -1.92
N ASP A 383 -0.58 -9.03 -3.18
CA ASP A 383 0.63 -9.73 -3.61
C ASP A 383 1.09 -9.15 -4.94
N PRO A 384 2.21 -8.40 -4.98
CA PRO A 384 2.67 -7.72 -6.19
C PRO A 384 3.26 -8.69 -7.23
N THR A 385 3.43 -9.97 -6.88
CA THR A 385 3.91 -11.00 -7.80
C THR A 385 2.84 -11.32 -8.84
N PRO A 386 3.11 -11.20 -10.13
CA PRO A 386 2.12 -11.52 -11.16
C PRO A 386 1.65 -12.97 -11.10
N LYS A 387 0.33 -13.17 -10.94
CA LYS A 387 -0.27 -14.51 -10.85
C LYS A 387 -0.89 -14.98 -12.17
N CYS A 388 -1.43 -14.05 -12.94
CA CYS A 388 -2.06 -14.32 -14.22
C CYS A 388 -1.81 -13.17 -15.18
N GLU A 389 -1.51 -13.52 -16.42
CA GLU A 389 -1.48 -12.61 -17.56
C GLU A 389 -2.04 -13.37 -18.76
N PHE A 390 -3.01 -12.75 -19.42
CA PHE A 390 -3.73 -13.33 -20.54
C PHE A 390 -3.46 -12.51 -21.79
N GLU A 391 -3.15 -13.17 -22.90
CA GLU A 391 -3.10 -12.51 -24.20
C GLU A 391 -4.51 -12.06 -24.63
N ASN A 392 -4.62 -10.85 -25.17
CA ASN A 392 -5.88 -10.30 -25.66
C ASN A 392 -5.98 -10.45 -27.19
N THR A 393 -5.88 -11.68 -27.68
CA THR A 393 -5.87 -11.98 -29.13
C THR A 393 -7.19 -11.67 -29.83
N ALA A 394 -8.31 -11.69 -29.08
CA ALA A 394 -9.64 -11.39 -29.60
C ALA A 394 -9.90 -9.88 -29.76
N GLY A 395 -9.16 -9.02 -29.04
CA GLY A 395 -9.44 -7.59 -28.96
C GLY A 395 -10.85 -7.31 -28.40
N PHE A 396 -11.58 -6.39 -29.03
CA PHE A 396 -12.97 -6.11 -28.68
C PHE A 396 -13.93 -7.05 -29.41
N GLU A 397 -14.77 -7.74 -28.65
CA GLU A 397 -15.72 -8.71 -29.18
C GLU A 397 -17.04 -8.04 -29.57
N ILE A 398 -17.55 -8.36 -30.76
CA ILE A 398 -18.82 -7.83 -31.26
C ILE A 398 -19.95 -8.79 -30.89
N VAL A 399 -20.67 -8.47 -29.81
CA VAL A 399 -21.86 -9.24 -29.36
C VAL A 399 -23.04 -9.00 -30.30
N ARG A 400 -23.21 -7.77 -30.79
CA ARG A 400 -24.24 -7.43 -31.77
C ARG A 400 -23.72 -6.36 -32.72
N ASN A 401 -23.79 -6.66 -34.02
CA ASN A 401 -23.39 -5.74 -35.08
C ASN A 401 -24.35 -4.55 -35.17
N GLY A 402 -23.79 -3.35 -35.40
CA GLY A 402 -24.57 -2.14 -35.59
C GLY A 402 -23.69 -0.91 -35.77
N VAL A 403 -24.33 0.25 -35.88
CA VAL A 403 -23.68 1.56 -35.82
C VAL A 403 -24.47 2.41 -34.85
N GLY A 404 -23.79 3.16 -34.02
CA GLY A 404 -24.39 3.96 -32.96
C GLY A 404 -23.56 5.20 -32.70
N SER A 405 -24.21 6.29 -32.31
CA SER A 405 -23.52 7.49 -31.83
C SER A 405 -24.37 8.16 -30.77
N GLY A 406 -23.73 8.75 -29.77
CA GLY A 406 -24.42 9.39 -28.67
C GLY A 406 -23.48 9.82 -27.57
N THR A 407 -24.06 10.29 -26.47
CA THR A 407 -23.35 10.68 -25.25
C THR A 407 -23.06 9.44 -24.41
N ILE A 408 -21.85 9.34 -23.86
CA ILE A 408 -21.48 8.26 -22.96
C ILE A 408 -22.14 8.48 -21.61
N LEU A 409 -22.98 7.54 -21.20
CA LEU A 409 -23.39 7.36 -19.81
C LEU A 409 -22.87 6.00 -19.36
N GLY A 410 -22.45 5.85 -18.11
CA GLY A 410 -21.89 4.55 -17.74
C GLY A 410 -21.38 4.37 -16.33
N GLY A 411 -20.70 3.25 -16.15
CA GLY A 411 -20.32 2.65 -14.88
C GLY A 411 -21.52 1.93 -14.22
N ASN A 412 -21.57 1.94 -12.88
CA ASN A 412 -22.72 1.47 -12.11
C ASN A 412 -23.83 2.54 -11.94
N LEU A 413 -24.63 2.77 -12.99
CA LEU A 413 -25.76 3.75 -12.98
C LEU A 413 -26.94 3.37 -12.05
N ASN A 414 -27.01 2.11 -11.61
CA ASN A 414 -28.17 1.60 -10.88
C ASN A 414 -28.41 2.33 -9.54
N LEU A 415 -27.35 2.89 -8.96
CA LEU A 415 -27.38 3.62 -7.69
C LEU A 415 -28.12 4.97 -7.79
N LEU A 416 -28.27 5.53 -8.99
CA LEU A 416 -28.79 6.89 -9.19
C LEU A 416 -30.24 6.91 -9.69
N ARG A 417 -30.82 5.75 -9.99
CA ARG A 417 -32.16 5.66 -10.59
C ARG A 417 -33.21 6.27 -9.67
N GLY A 418 -34.10 7.08 -10.24
CA GLY A 418 -35.15 7.77 -9.47
C GLY A 418 -34.63 8.94 -8.62
N THR A 419 -33.34 9.25 -8.68
CA THR A 419 -32.75 10.42 -8.01
C THR A 419 -32.53 11.55 -9.03
N PRO A 420 -32.40 12.81 -8.59
CA PRO A 420 -32.10 13.92 -9.48
C PRO A 420 -30.64 13.95 -9.96
N TYR A 421 -29.83 12.95 -9.59
CA TYR A 421 -28.43 12.78 -10.01
C TYR A 421 -28.30 11.82 -11.21
N PHE A 422 -29.40 11.23 -11.68
CA PHE A 422 -29.39 10.47 -12.92
C PHE A 422 -29.41 11.44 -14.12
N PRO A 423 -28.46 11.32 -15.07
CA PRO A 423 -28.35 12.24 -16.21
C PRO A 423 -29.42 11.92 -17.28
N SER A 424 -30.64 12.44 -17.09
CA SER A 424 -31.79 12.17 -17.96
C SER A 424 -31.94 13.13 -19.14
N GLN A 425 -31.04 14.10 -19.30
CA GLN A 425 -31.15 15.16 -20.31
C GLN A 425 -30.78 14.72 -21.75
N PHE A 426 -30.26 13.52 -21.94
CA PHE A 426 -29.72 13.06 -23.23
C PHE A 426 -30.70 12.19 -24.02
N THR A 427 -30.86 12.48 -25.32
CA THR A 427 -31.76 11.77 -26.24
C THR A 427 -31.10 10.63 -27.01
N ASP A 428 -29.78 10.66 -27.12
CA ASP A 428 -28.97 9.67 -27.82
C ASP A 428 -27.81 9.25 -26.91
N VAL A 429 -27.91 8.06 -26.34
CA VAL A 429 -27.01 7.54 -25.30
C VAL A 429 -26.27 6.31 -25.80
N VAL A 430 -24.97 6.24 -25.52
CA VAL A 430 -24.21 4.99 -25.60
C VAL A 430 -23.83 4.59 -24.19
N LEU A 431 -24.30 3.43 -23.76
CA LEU A 431 -24.19 2.98 -22.38
C LEU A 431 -22.90 2.18 -22.18
N PHE A 432 -22.02 2.63 -21.29
CA PHE A 432 -20.80 1.94 -20.90
C PHE A 432 -21.03 1.22 -19.56
N LEU A 433 -21.05 -0.11 -19.56
CA LEU A 433 -21.31 -0.92 -18.38
C LEU A 433 -20.04 -1.64 -17.93
N GLU A 434 -19.75 -1.56 -16.65
CA GLU A 434 -18.76 -2.42 -15.98
C GLU A 434 -19.38 -3.03 -14.73
N CYS A 435 -18.80 -4.12 -14.25
CA CYS A 435 -19.26 -4.88 -13.11
C CYS A 435 -18.09 -5.58 -12.44
N THR A 436 -18.26 -5.84 -11.14
CA THR A 436 -17.30 -6.61 -10.33
C THR A 436 -17.50 -8.11 -10.52
N GLY A 437 -16.56 -8.92 -10.03
CA GLY A 437 -16.64 -10.38 -10.00
C GLY A 437 -17.86 -10.93 -9.25
N ALA A 438 -18.47 -10.13 -8.37
CA ALA A 438 -19.72 -10.48 -7.67
C ALA A 438 -20.97 -10.40 -8.57
N ASN A 439 -20.87 -9.79 -9.75
CA ASN A 439 -21.98 -9.63 -10.69
C ASN A 439 -21.99 -10.77 -11.72
N ASP A 440 -22.59 -11.89 -11.32
CA ASP A 440 -22.86 -13.00 -12.22
C ASP A 440 -23.95 -12.68 -13.27
N TYR A 441 -24.27 -13.67 -14.11
CA TYR A 441 -25.32 -13.58 -15.13
C TYR A 441 -26.63 -12.98 -14.60
N ALA A 442 -27.14 -13.52 -13.48
CA ALA A 442 -28.43 -13.12 -12.94
C ALA A 442 -28.41 -11.68 -12.43
N THR A 443 -27.34 -11.33 -11.72
CA THR A 443 -27.18 -9.98 -11.16
C THR A 443 -27.05 -8.94 -12.28
N PHE A 444 -26.21 -9.20 -13.28
CA PHE A 444 -26.04 -8.29 -14.42
C PHE A 444 -27.35 -8.13 -15.21
N ASP A 445 -28.05 -9.23 -15.49
CA ASP A 445 -29.33 -9.21 -16.22
C ASP A 445 -30.39 -8.36 -15.53
N GLN A 446 -30.51 -8.50 -14.19
CA GLN A 446 -31.45 -7.74 -13.37
C GLN A 446 -31.11 -6.24 -13.36
N LEU A 447 -29.83 -5.89 -13.22
CA LEU A 447 -29.37 -4.51 -13.21
C LEU A 447 -29.65 -3.83 -14.55
N VAL A 448 -29.34 -4.49 -15.66
CA VAL A 448 -29.65 -3.99 -17.00
C VAL A 448 -31.16 -3.85 -17.19
N GLN A 449 -31.95 -4.88 -16.85
CA GLN A 449 -33.41 -4.84 -17.00
C GLN A 449 -34.01 -3.63 -16.28
N ALA A 450 -33.56 -3.39 -15.06
CA ALA A 450 -34.12 -2.32 -14.26
C ALA A 450 -33.63 -0.91 -14.71
N LEU A 451 -32.56 -0.79 -15.51
CA LEU A 451 -32.27 0.44 -16.27
C LEU A 451 -33.23 0.60 -17.46
N LEU A 452 -33.49 -0.48 -18.22
CA LEU A 452 -34.39 -0.43 -19.39
C LEU A 452 -35.83 -0.06 -19.03
N HIS A 453 -36.28 -0.41 -17.83
CA HIS A 453 -37.60 -0.03 -17.31
C HIS A 453 -37.71 1.43 -16.85
N MET A 454 -36.61 2.19 -16.81
CA MET A 454 -36.72 3.62 -16.53
C MET A 454 -37.51 4.32 -17.65
N PRO A 455 -38.49 5.17 -17.32
CA PRO A 455 -39.36 5.81 -18.30
C PRO A 455 -38.57 6.47 -19.43
N GLY A 456 -38.80 6.02 -20.67
CA GLY A 456 -38.18 6.56 -21.88
C GLY A 456 -36.69 6.21 -22.09
N PHE A 457 -36.01 5.58 -21.13
CA PHE A 457 -34.57 5.37 -21.20
C PHE A 457 -34.16 4.42 -22.32
N ALA A 458 -34.85 3.29 -22.50
CA ALA A 458 -34.53 2.35 -23.58
C ALA A 458 -34.60 3.01 -24.97
N ALA A 459 -35.49 4.00 -25.17
CA ALA A 459 -35.65 4.71 -26.43
C ALA A 459 -34.48 5.66 -26.75
N THR A 460 -33.67 6.06 -25.75
CA THR A 460 -32.50 6.93 -25.97
C THR A 460 -31.27 6.12 -26.39
N LEU A 461 -31.24 4.80 -26.18
CA LEU A 461 -30.06 3.99 -26.42
C LEU A 461 -29.73 3.90 -27.92
N ARG A 462 -28.45 4.12 -28.23
CA ARG A 462 -27.82 4.00 -29.55
C ARG A 462 -26.67 3.00 -29.58
N GLY A 463 -26.26 2.49 -28.43
CA GLY A 463 -25.29 1.42 -28.32
C GLY A 463 -25.00 1.03 -26.88
N ILE A 464 -24.41 -0.15 -26.70
CA ILE A 464 -23.94 -0.64 -25.42
C ILE A 464 -22.49 -1.09 -25.56
N VAL A 465 -21.65 -0.69 -24.61
CA VAL A 465 -20.26 -1.12 -24.48
C VAL A 465 -20.12 -1.74 -23.10
N VAL A 466 -19.58 -2.94 -23.03
CA VAL A 466 -19.38 -3.67 -21.78
C VAL A 466 -17.88 -3.86 -21.56
N GLY A 467 -17.40 -3.43 -20.39
CA GLY A 467 -16.05 -3.67 -19.93
C GLY A 467 -15.78 -5.15 -19.72
N ARG A 468 -14.51 -5.55 -19.71
CA ARG A 468 -14.14 -6.94 -19.46
C ARG A 468 -14.53 -7.33 -18.04
N PHE A 469 -15.17 -8.50 -17.88
CA PHE A 469 -15.54 -8.99 -16.57
C PHE A 469 -14.36 -9.68 -15.87
N GLU A 470 -14.32 -9.58 -14.54
CA GLU A 470 -13.47 -10.43 -13.71
C GLU A 470 -13.86 -11.91 -13.88
N LEU A 471 -12.87 -12.81 -13.76
CA LEU A 471 -13.05 -14.24 -14.01
C LEU A 471 -14.13 -14.88 -13.12
N ASP A 472 -14.26 -14.41 -11.88
CA ASP A 472 -15.20 -14.96 -10.89
C ASP A 472 -16.68 -14.78 -11.28
N SER A 473 -16.99 -13.79 -12.13
CA SER A 473 -18.35 -13.54 -12.63
C SER A 473 -18.85 -14.64 -13.57
N LYS A 474 -17.94 -15.39 -14.21
CA LYS A 474 -18.22 -16.34 -15.30
C LYS A 474 -18.96 -15.72 -16.50
N MET A 475 -18.86 -14.40 -16.65
CA MET A 475 -19.46 -13.64 -17.75
C MET A 475 -18.53 -13.55 -18.96
N GLY A 476 -19.11 -13.35 -20.14
CA GLY A 476 -18.40 -13.22 -21.41
C GLY A 476 -19.37 -12.97 -22.57
N ALA A 477 -18.86 -12.89 -23.81
CA ALA A 477 -19.66 -12.55 -24.99
C ALA A 477 -20.91 -13.45 -25.17
N THR A 478 -20.79 -14.77 -25.00
CA THR A 478 -21.93 -15.71 -25.13
C THR A 478 -23.04 -15.46 -24.10
N ALA A 479 -22.65 -15.13 -22.86
CA ALA A 479 -23.61 -14.79 -21.81
C ALA A 479 -24.34 -13.48 -22.14
N LEU A 480 -23.59 -12.46 -22.57
CA LEU A 480 -24.15 -11.17 -23.00
C LEU A 480 -25.07 -11.32 -24.21
N GLU A 481 -24.73 -12.14 -25.20
CA GLU A 481 -25.60 -12.42 -26.34
C GLU A 481 -26.95 -12.98 -25.87
N THR A 482 -26.93 -13.94 -24.93
CA THR A 482 -28.15 -14.54 -24.39
C THR A 482 -28.99 -13.52 -23.63
N ILE A 483 -28.36 -12.70 -22.76
CA ILE A 483 -29.01 -11.63 -21.99
C ILE A 483 -29.68 -10.63 -22.93
N PHE A 484 -28.92 -10.05 -23.86
CA PHE A 484 -29.43 -8.96 -24.68
C PHE A 484 -30.40 -9.43 -25.77
N ARG A 485 -30.34 -10.70 -26.20
CA ARG A 485 -31.28 -11.27 -27.18
C ARG A 485 -32.72 -11.26 -26.68
N ILE A 486 -32.93 -11.39 -25.37
CA ILE A 486 -34.27 -11.50 -24.78
C ILE A 486 -34.82 -10.17 -24.24
N LYS A 487 -34.08 -9.05 -24.36
CA LYS A 487 -34.54 -7.71 -23.95
C LYS A 487 -35.41 -7.08 -25.03
N CYS A 488 -36.72 -7.17 -24.87
CA CYS A 488 -37.69 -6.70 -25.85
C CYS A 488 -37.69 -5.17 -26.08
N GLU A 489 -37.15 -4.41 -25.12
CA GLU A 489 -37.00 -2.97 -25.16
C GLU A 489 -35.87 -2.52 -26.09
N LEU A 490 -34.92 -3.41 -26.39
CA LEU A 490 -33.75 -3.10 -27.20
C LEU A 490 -33.98 -3.48 -28.67
N PRO A 491 -33.72 -2.58 -29.63
CA PRO A 491 -33.85 -2.94 -31.03
C PRO A 491 -32.79 -3.98 -31.42
N PRO A 492 -33.13 -4.91 -32.34
CA PRO A 492 -32.22 -5.98 -32.78
C PRO A 492 -30.99 -5.45 -33.55
N THR A 493 -30.97 -4.16 -33.89
CA THR A 493 -29.86 -3.48 -34.57
C THR A 493 -28.97 -2.64 -33.65
N LEU A 494 -29.27 -2.59 -32.35
CA LEU A 494 -28.47 -1.82 -31.38
C LEU A 494 -27.05 -2.41 -31.31
N PRO A 495 -25.97 -1.65 -31.60
CA PRO A 495 -24.61 -2.20 -31.49
C PRO A 495 -24.27 -2.53 -30.03
N ILE A 496 -23.67 -3.71 -29.82
CA ILE A 496 -23.19 -4.16 -28.51
C ILE A 496 -21.74 -4.66 -28.66
N VAL A 497 -20.84 -4.05 -27.90
CA VAL A 497 -19.41 -4.43 -27.86
C VAL A 497 -19.00 -4.87 -26.47
N TYR A 498 -18.14 -5.86 -26.37
CA TYR A 498 -17.63 -6.43 -25.13
C TYR A 498 -16.10 -6.46 -25.10
N GLY A 499 -15.52 -6.46 -23.90
CA GLY A 499 -14.10 -6.69 -23.68
C GLY A 499 -13.24 -5.44 -23.80
N VAL A 500 -13.84 -4.26 -23.65
CA VAL A 500 -13.08 -3.00 -23.59
C VAL A 500 -12.34 -2.92 -22.27
N ASP A 501 -11.13 -2.37 -22.28
CA ASP A 501 -10.21 -2.36 -21.12
C ASP A 501 -10.59 -1.30 -20.09
N PHE A 502 -11.82 -1.33 -19.59
CA PHE A 502 -12.30 -0.63 -18.40
C PHE A 502 -13.12 -1.62 -17.56
N GLY A 503 -13.25 -1.37 -16.25
CA GLY A 503 -13.78 -2.37 -15.33
C GLY A 503 -12.83 -2.65 -14.18
N HIS A 504 -12.94 -3.87 -13.66
CA HIS A 504 -12.15 -4.34 -12.51
C HIS A 504 -11.00 -5.27 -12.91
N THR A 505 -10.85 -5.56 -14.20
CA THR A 505 -9.63 -6.15 -14.76
C THR A 505 -8.63 -5.06 -15.14
N THR A 506 -7.33 -5.35 -15.08
CA THR A 506 -6.28 -4.44 -15.55
C THR A 506 -5.75 -4.89 -16.92
N PRO A 507 -5.30 -3.98 -17.79
CA PRO A 507 -5.11 -2.54 -17.59
C PRO A 507 -6.38 -1.71 -17.84
N HIS A 508 -6.31 -0.38 -17.63
CA HIS A 508 -7.43 0.54 -17.82
C HIS A 508 -7.18 1.55 -18.96
N THR A 509 -8.14 1.73 -19.85
CA THR A 509 -8.34 2.95 -20.66
C THR A 509 -9.24 3.94 -19.90
N LEU A 510 -9.41 5.15 -20.44
CA LEU A 510 -10.23 6.21 -19.84
C LEU A 510 -11.51 6.46 -20.64
N ILE A 511 -12.65 6.47 -19.95
CA ILE A 511 -13.98 6.68 -20.53
C ILE A 511 -14.50 8.08 -20.14
N PRO A 512 -14.70 9.03 -21.07
CA PRO A 512 -15.22 10.36 -20.76
C PRO A 512 -16.74 10.32 -20.56
N ILE A 513 -17.21 10.21 -19.33
CA ILE A 513 -18.63 10.23 -18.97
C ILE A 513 -19.22 11.62 -19.31
N GLY A 514 -20.24 11.65 -20.17
CA GLY A 514 -20.80 12.87 -20.74
C GLY A 514 -20.17 13.29 -22.08
N GLY A 515 -19.08 12.66 -22.51
CA GLY A 515 -18.49 12.89 -23.82
C GLY A 515 -19.21 12.15 -24.95
N PRO A 516 -19.08 12.57 -26.22
CA PRO A 516 -19.65 11.85 -27.35
C PRO A 516 -18.80 10.63 -27.73
N VAL A 517 -19.45 9.63 -28.34
CA VAL A 517 -18.83 8.42 -28.86
C VAL A 517 -19.55 7.92 -30.10
N ARG A 518 -18.83 7.15 -30.92
CA ARG A 518 -19.36 6.43 -32.07
C ARG A 518 -18.95 4.95 -32.00
N LEU A 519 -19.83 4.06 -32.47
CA LEU A 519 -19.59 2.62 -32.63
C LEU A 519 -19.73 2.27 -34.11
N THR A 520 -18.78 1.49 -34.66
CA THR A 520 -18.74 1.15 -36.10
C THR A 520 -18.56 -0.36 -36.35
N ARG A 521 -18.81 -0.83 -37.58
CA ARG A 521 -18.84 -2.25 -37.98
C ARG A 521 -17.50 -3.01 -37.97
N ALA A 522 -16.36 -2.32 -38.04
CA ALA A 522 -15.04 -2.94 -38.21
C ALA A 522 -14.10 -2.73 -37.00
N ALA A 523 -14.48 -1.87 -36.06
CA ALA A 523 -13.73 -1.50 -34.87
C ALA A 523 -14.59 -0.62 -33.94
N MET A 524 -14.28 -0.59 -32.64
CA MET A 524 -14.64 0.55 -31.79
C MET A 524 -13.75 1.75 -32.11
N CYS A 525 -14.06 2.47 -33.19
CA CYS A 525 -13.48 3.80 -33.40
C CYS A 525 -14.27 4.81 -32.56
N ARG A 526 -13.66 5.42 -31.53
CA ARG A 526 -14.22 6.67 -31.02
C ARG A 526 -13.86 7.78 -31.98
N THR A 527 -14.82 8.68 -32.14
CA THR A 527 -14.58 10.11 -32.23
C THR A 527 -14.43 10.63 -30.79
N LEU A 528 -13.22 10.90 -30.32
CA LEU A 528 -12.99 11.87 -29.23
C LEU A 528 -13.36 13.28 -29.74
N ALA A 529 -14.64 13.52 -30.02
CA ALA A 529 -15.12 14.88 -30.17
C ALA A 529 -15.26 15.47 -28.76
N TRP A 530 -14.17 15.92 -28.13
CA TRP A 530 -14.36 16.85 -27.01
C TRP A 530 -14.88 18.16 -27.60
N CYS A 531 -16.19 18.39 -27.56
CA CYS A 531 -16.71 19.74 -27.57
C CYS A 531 -16.71 20.25 -26.13
N GLY A 532 -15.51 20.39 -25.56
CA GLY A 532 -15.23 21.59 -24.82
C GLY A 532 -14.88 22.62 -25.89
N THR A 533 -15.82 23.49 -26.18
CA THR A 533 -15.44 24.81 -26.66
C THR A 533 -14.31 25.33 -25.77
N THR A 534 -13.28 25.88 -26.41
CA THR A 534 -12.45 26.97 -25.88
C THR A 534 -12.88 27.42 -24.48
N ILE A 535 -12.11 27.04 -23.45
CA ILE A 535 -11.91 27.74 -22.15
C ILE A 535 -10.89 26.85 -21.40
N TRP A 536 -9.65 27.35 -21.32
CA TRP A 536 -8.84 27.22 -20.11
C TRP A 536 -9.43 28.19 -19.09
#